data_AF-A0A0U5JXY5-F1
#
_entry.id   AF-A0A0U5JXY5-F1
#
_cell.length_a   1.000
_cell.length_b   1.000
_cell.length_c   1.000
_cell.angle_alpha   90.00
_cell.angle_beta   90.00
_cell.angle_gamma   90.00
#
_symmetry.space_group_name_H-M   'P 1'
#
loop_
_entity.id
_entity.type
_entity.pdbx_description
1 polymer ?
#
loop_
_entity_poly.entity_id
_entity_poly.type
_entity_poly.pdbx_seq_one_letter_code
_entity_poly.pdbx_strand_id
1 'polypeptide(L)'
;MVKRRSPLSSYCSFFDRKDFKMAKHEIYRVFAQKGIFRLRTGVEPDIVRYCRASSFEIKSEPEEVNYCTFEVPFENPSGMRFSKLHTDEMKDEDFLDLNMNMDEETPSYHFKGQNKFSILNDSDITIDPVEQRHDLKITIKHNGGKFTVKNTTTNTSWTYNQSLSGNDTLLLKGRRTFKNNNPDSANTDYGYITLAPGKNDFEVTGADDLEITFSFPFMYLG
;
A
#
# COMPACT_ATOMS: atom_id res chain seq x y z
N MET A 1 15.07 -2.20 -15.33
CA MET A 1 13.69 -1.96 -14.89
C MET A 1 12.84 -1.73 -16.13
N VAL A 2 12.02 -2.71 -16.51
CA VAL A 2 11.15 -2.59 -17.69
C VAL A 2 9.97 -1.70 -17.32
N LYS A 3 9.93 -0.49 -17.89
CA LYS A 3 8.81 0.44 -17.69
C LYS A 3 7.57 -0.12 -18.40
N ARG A 4 6.59 -0.59 -17.64
CA ARG A 4 5.31 -1.05 -18.19
C ARG A 4 4.43 0.16 -18.48
N ARG A 5 3.91 0.22 -19.70
CA ARG A 5 3.01 1.28 -20.20
C ARG A 5 1.60 0.72 -20.27
N SER A 6 0.66 1.40 -19.63
CA SER A 6 -0.77 1.10 -19.75
C SER A 6 -1.46 2.32 -20.36
N PRO A 7 -2.06 2.21 -21.55
CA PRO A 7 -2.73 3.34 -22.16
C PRO A 7 -4.17 3.50 -21.67
N LEU A 8 -4.57 4.74 -21.42
CA LEU A 8 -5.98 5.12 -21.33
C LEU A 8 -6.42 5.61 -22.70
N SER A 9 -7.34 4.89 -23.34
CA SER A 9 -7.99 5.32 -24.58
C SER A 9 -9.35 5.92 -24.25
N SER A 10 -9.68 7.07 -24.82
CA SER A 10 -10.97 7.74 -24.60
C SER A 10 -11.49 8.38 -25.88
N TYR A 11 -12.82 8.35 -26.03
CA TYR A 11 -13.55 8.89 -27.17
C TYR A 11 -14.33 10.12 -26.72
N CYS A 12 -14.20 11.24 -27.44
CA CYS A 12 -14.94 12.46 -27.14
C CYS A 12 -15.50 13.08 -28.44
N SER A 13 -16.77 13.52 -28.38
CA SER A 13 -17.44 14.29 -29.43
C SER A 13 -17.82 15.67 -28.88
N PHE A 14 -17.68 16.71 -29.70
CA PHE A 14 -17.94 18.10 -29.31
C PHE A 14 -18.94 18.76 -30.26
N PHE A 15 -19.73 19.72 -29.76
CA PHE A 15 -20.72 20.43 -30.57
C PHE A 15 -20.06 21.42 -31.54
N ASP A 16 -19.01 22.12 -31.08
CA ASP A 16 -18.26 23.04 -31.90
C ASP A 16 -16.73 22.95 -31.69
N ARG A 17 -15.99 23.66 -32.55
CA ARG A 17 -14.52 23.67 -32.52
C ARG A 17 -13.95 24.48 -31.34
N LYS A 18 -14.74 25.35 -30.72
CA LYS A 18 -14.33 26.13 -29.54
C LYS A 18 -14.38 25.23 -28.31
N ASP A 19 -15.43 24.45 -28.15
CA ASP A 19 -15.61 23.41 -27.14
C ASP A 19 -14.49 22.37 -27.23
N PHE A 20 -14.14 21.92 -28.45
CA PHE A 20 -12.99 21.04 -28.65
C PHE A 20 -11.67 21.65 -28.12
N LYS A 21 -11.40 22.93 -28.43
CA LYS A 21 -10.17 23.61 -27.95
C LYS A 21 -10.17 23.77 -26.43
N MET A 22 -11.32 24.05 -25.83
CA MET A 22 -11.46 24.17 -24.37
C MET A 22 -11.24 22.81 -23.70
N ALA A 23 -11.92 21.76 -24.16
CA ALA A 23 -11.75 20.42 -23.64
C ALA A 23 -10.32 19.91 -23.80
N LYS A 24 -9.69 20.14 -24.97
CA LYS A 24 -8.27 19.84 -25.18
C LYS A 24 -7.40 20.52 -24.12
N HIS A 25 -7.60 21.81 -23.87
CA HIS A 25 -6.85 22.54 -22.84
C HIS A 25 -7.05 21.95 -21.43
N GLU A 26 -8.28 21.58 -21.08
CA GLU A 26 -8.59 20.94 -19.79
C GLU A 26 -7.94 19.55 -19.65
N ILE A 27 -7.98 18.73 -20.69
CA ILE A 27 -7.33 17.41 -20.70
C ILE A 27 -5.81 17.56 -20.52
N TYR A 28 -5.18 18.51 -21.22
CA TYR A 28 -3.77 18.84 -20.98
C TYR A 28 -3.54 19.36 -19.56
N ARG A 29 -4.42 20.21 -19.03
CA ARG A 29 -4.30 20.72 -17.67
C ARG A 29 -4.39 19.59 -16.64
N VAL A 30 -5.16 18.54 -16.86
CA VAL A 30 -5.24 17.39 -15.97
C VAL A 30 -4.02 16.48 -16.14
N PHE A 31 -3.77 15.98 -17.34
CA PHE A 31 -2.81 14.89 -17.57
C PHE A 31 -1.38 15.33 -17.87
N ALA A 32 -1.15 16.54 -18.39
CA ALA A 32 0.22 17.01 -18.65
C ALA A 32 0.93 17.51 -17.39
N GLN A 33 0.25 17.50 -16.25
CA GLN A 33 0.90 17.70 -14.96
C GLN A 33 1.81 16.50 -14.65
N LYS A 34 3.05 16.76 -14.21
CA LYS A 34 4.02 15.72 -13.85
C LYS A 34 3.71 14.99 -12.53
N GLY A 35 2.46 15.06 -12.07
CA GLY A 35 2.00 14.43 -10.83
C GLY A 35 1.92 12.91 -10.92
N ILE A 36 1.80 12.26 -9.76
CA ILE A 36 1.47 10.83 -9.67
C ILE A 36 -0.04 10.70 -9.66
N PHE A 37 -0.57 9.90 -10.57
CA PHE A 37 -1.97 9.51 -10.65
C PHE A 37 -2.17 8.19 -9.93
N ARG A 38 -3.20 8.12 -9.09
CA ARG A 38 -3.68 6.89 -8.48
C ARG A 38 -4.74 6.27 -9.40
N LEU A 39 -4.34 5.34 -10.25
CA LEU A 39 -5.19 4.70 -11.25
C LEU A 39 -5.82 3.43 -10.70
N ARG A 40 -7.08 3.21 -11.10
CA ARG A 40 -7.88 2.01 -10.86
C ARG A 40 -8.64 1.69 -12.14
N THR A 41 -9.06 0.44 -12.31
CA THR A 41 -9.85 0.05 -13.48
C THR A 41 -11.24 -0.38 -13.04
N GLY A 42 -12.21 -0.37 -13.97
CA GLY A 42 -13.56 -0.86 -13.66
C GLY A 42 -13.59 -2.37 -13.37
N VAL A 43 -12.61 -3.12 -13.89
CA VAL A 43 -12.47 -4.57 -13.66
C VAL A 43 -11.81 -4.88 -12.32
N GLU A 44 -10.92 -3.99 -11.87
CA GLU A 44 -10.17 -4.14 -10.62
C GLU A 44 -10.27 -2.84 -9.78
N PRO A 45 -11.44 -2.57 -9.17
CA PRO A 45 -11.69 -1.33 -8.42
C PRO A 45 -10.89 -1.24 -7.12
N ASP A 46 -10.43 -2.37 -6.58
CA ASP A 46 -9.69 -2.45 -5.32
C ASP A 46 -8.18 -2.66 -5.51
N ILE A 47 -7.72 -2.58 -6.77
CA ILE A 47 -6.30 -2.54 -7.11
C ILE A 47 -5.89 -1.16 -7.63
N VAL A 48 -4.83 -0.64 -7.05
CA VAL A 48 -4.28 0.68 -7.30
C VAL A 48 -2.93 0.60 -7.99
N ARG A 49 -2.72 1.50 -8.96
CA ARG A 49 -1.43 1.72 -9.63
C ARG A 49 -1.05 3.19 -9.51
N TYR A 50 0.19 3.45 -9.12
CA TYR A 50 0.72 4.81 -9.03
C TYR A 50 1.50 5.14 -10.31
N CYS A 51 0.83 5.82 -11.23
CA CYS A 51 1.37 6.05 -12.57
C CYS A 51 1.65 7.52 -12.83
N ARG A 52 2.51 7.80 -13.82
CA ARG A 52 2.72 9.13 -14.37
C ARG A 52 2.26 9.15 -15.82
N ALA A 53 1.50 10.17 -16.18
CA ALA A 53 1.15 10.41 -17.57
C ALA A 53 2.43 10.74 -18.35
N SER A 54 2.60 10.08 -19.48
CA SER A 54 3.63 10.37 -20.48
C SER A 54 3.13 11.41 -21.47
N SER A 55 4.01 11.89 -22.35
CA SER A 55 3.61 12.78 -23.44
C SER A 55 2.52 12.13 -24.29
N PHE A 56 1.47 12.88 -24.57
CA PHE A 56 0.36 12.47 -25.44
C PHE A 56 -0.05 13.62 -26.38
N GLU A 57 -0.74 13.25 -27.45
CA GLU A 57 -1.25 14.20 -28.44
C GLU A 57 -2.74 14.00 -28.66
N ILE A 58 -3.49 15.10 -28.77
CA ILE A 58 -4.92 15.11 -29.11
C ILE A 58 -5.07 15.68 -30.52
N LYS A 59 -5.46 14.82 -31.46
CA LYS A 59 -5.73 15.16 -32.87
C LYS A 59 -7.22 15.02 -33.18
N SER A 60 -7.77 15.95 -33.96
CA SER A 60 -9.12 15.82 -34.53
C SER A 60 -9.08 14.90 -35.74
N GLU A 61 -10.12 14.12 -35.97
CA GLU A 61 -10.22 13.32 -37.19
C GLU A 61 -10.38 14.24 -38.42
N PRO A 62 -9.73 13.92 -39.56
CA PRO A 62 -9.81 14.75 -40.76
C PRO A 62 -11.24 14.84 -41.33
N GLU A 63 -11.99 13.75 -41.22
CA GLU A 63 -13.35 13.61 -41.78
C GLU A 63 -14.43 14.14 -40.83
N GLU A 64 -14.14 14.16 -39.53
CA GLU A 64 -15.05 14.66 -38.48
C GLU A 64 -14.30 15.63 -37.56
N VAL A 65 -14.26 16.91 -37.96
CA VAL A 65 -13.46 17.96 -37.30
C VAL A 65 -13.81 18.20 -35.82
N ASN A 66 -14.99 17.73 -35.40
CA ASN A 66 -15.51 17.82 -34.03
C ASN A 66 -15.33 16.53 -33.23
N TYR A 67 -14.76 15.49 -33.84
CA TYR A 67 -14.45 14.22 -33.22
C TYR A 67 -12.94 14.12 -32.96
N CYS A 68 -12.56 13.62 -31.79
CA CYS A 68 -11.16 13.31 -31.51
C CYS A 68 -11.03 12.01 -30.74
N THR A 69 -9.99 11.26 -31.10
CA THR A 69 -9.46 10.16 -30.31
C THR A 69 -8.13 10.59 -29.72
N PHE A 70 -7.89 10.23 -28.47
CA PHE A 70 -6.59 10.42 -27.86
C PHE A 70 -6.28 9.29 -26.89
N GLU A 71 -4.99 9.06 -26.74
CA GLU A 71 -4.45 8.02 -25.87
C GLU A 71 -3.47 8.69 -24.91
N VAL A 72 -3.69 8.52 -23.61
CA VAL A 72 -2.76 8.99 -22.58
C VAL A 72 -1.98 7.78 -22.08
N PRO A 73 -0.67 7.66 -22.41
CA PRO A 73 0.14 6.57 -21.90
C PRO A 73 0.48 6.84 -20.44
N PHE A 74 0.23 5.86 -19.57
CA PHE A 74 0.64 5.91 -18.18
C PHE A 74 1.81 4.97 -17.94
N GLU A 75 2.91 5.52 -17.41
CA GLU A 75 4.07 4.74 -16.95
C GLU A 75 3.92 4.48 -15.45
N ASN A 76 3.97 3.21 -15.03
CA ASN A 76 4.06 2.82 -13.62
C ASN A 76 5.56 2.74 -13.22
N PRO A 77 6.10 3.72 -12.47
CA PRO A 77 7.52 3.73 -12.14
C PRO A 77 7.92 2.62 -11.18
N SER A 78 7.03 2.17 -10.29
CA SER A 78 7.33 1.07 -9.37
C SER A 78 7.21 -0.30 -10.05
N GLY A 79 6.36 -0.39 -11.08
CA GLY A 79 5.97 -1.68 -11.68
C GLY A 79 5.07 -2.52 -10.78
N MET A 80 4.69 -1.99 -9.60
CA MET A 80 3.87 -2.67 -8.61
C MET A 80 2.43 -2.21 -8.68
N ARG A 81 1.54 -3.10 -8.28
CA ARG A 81 0.12 -2.86 -8.02
C ARG A 81 -0.11 -3.03 -6.52
N PHE A 82 -1.07 -2.30 -5.97
CA PHE A 82 -1.32 -2.29 -4.52
C PHE A 82 -2.80 -2.56 -4.23
N SER A 83 -3.11 -3.21 -3.12
CA SER A 83 -4.47 -3.14 -2.58
C SER A 83 -4.83 -1.69 -2.29
N LYS A 84 -6.11 -1.36 -2.50
CA LYS A 84 -6.63 0.00 -2.32
C LYS A 84 -6.59 0.44 -0.86
N LEU A 85 -6.90 -0.48 0.06
CA LEU A 85 -6.90 -0.29 1.50
C LEU A 85 -5.68 -0.97 2.11
N HIS A 86 -5.35 -0.57 3.35
CA HIS A 86 -4.42 -1.29 4.20
C HIS A 86 -5.15 -2.40 4.96
N THR A 87 -4.42 -3.45 5.33
CA THR A 87 -4.95 -4.63 6.01
C THR A 87 -5.72 -4.36 7.31
N ASP A 88 -5.42 -3.27 8.02
CA ASP A 88 -6.13 -2.88 9.25
C ASP A 88 -7.46 -2.16 9.01
N GLU A 89 -7.69 -1.69 7.78
CA GLU A 89 -8.92 -0.99 7.37
C GLU A 89 -9.85 -1.91 6.55
N MET A 90 -9.36 -3.08 6.12
CA MET A 90 -10.11 -4.04 5.32
C MET A 90 -11.19 -4.76 6.15
N LYS A 91 -12.32 -5.03 5.50
CA LYS A 91 -13.39 -5.91 5.98
C LYS A 91 -13.41 -7.19 5.16
N ASP A 92 -14.20 -8.17 5.60
CA ASP A 92 -14.38 -9.45 4.90
C ASP A 92 -14.67 -9.28 3.40
N GLU A 93 -15.54 -8.33 3.04
CA GLU A 93 -15.88 -7.99 1.66
C GLU A 93 -14.65 -7.52 0.85
N ASP A 94 -13.78 -6.70 1.44
CA ASP A 94 -12.60 -6.17 0.76
C ASP A 94 -11.56 -7.28 0.49
N PHE A 95 -11.47 -8.29 1.36
CA PHE A 95 -10.58 -9.45 1.12
C PHE A 95 -11.11 -10.35 -0.01
N LEU A 96 -12.43 -10.54 -0.09
CA LEU A 96 -13.07 -11.28 -1.18
C LEU A 96 -12.90 -10.59 -2.54
N ASP A 97 -13.04 -9.26 -2.58
CA ASP A 97 -12.88 -8.46 -3.81
C ASP A 97 -11.45 -8.50 -4.38
N LEU A 98 -10.47 -8.86 -3.55
CA LEU A 98 -9.10 -9.11 -3.98
C LEU A 98 -8.87 -10.53 -4.53
N ASN A 99 -9.94 -11.33 -4.68
CA ASN A 99 -9.91 -12.75 -5.05
C ASN A 99 -8.96 -13.56 -4.16
N MET A 100 -8.83 -13.17 -2.88
CA MET A 100 -8.13 -14.01 -1.92
C MET A 100 -8.89 -15.32 -1.83
N ASN A 101 -8.20 -16.44 -2.03
CA ASN A 101 -8.83 -17.76 -1.99
C ASN A 101 -9.11 -18.11 -0.52
N MET A 102 -10.24 -17.62 -0.01
CA MET A 102 -10.64 -17.76 1.40
C MET A 102 -11.25 -19.15 1.63
N ASP A 103 -10.40 -20.17 1.63
CA ASP A 103 -10.79 -21.52 2.09
C ASP A 103 -10.89 -21.58 3.64
N GLU A 104 -10.46 -20.53 4.35
CA GLU A 104 -10.39 -20.38 5.82
C GLU A 104 -11.09 -19.09 6.33
N GLU A 105 -11.10 -18.88 7.66
CA GLU A 105 -11.57 -17.64 8.31
C GLU A 105 -10.78 -16.40 7.83
N THR A 106 -11.43 -15.23 7.83
CA THR A 106 -10.79 -13.95 7.46
C THR A 106 -9.52 -13.72 8.28
N PRO A 107 -8.37 -13.41 7.62
CA PRO A 107 -7.14 -13.14 8.34
C PRO A 107 -7.30 -11.89 9.22
N SER A 108 -6.94 -12.02 10.50
CA SER A 108 -6.83 -10.87 11.40
C SER A 108 -5.44 -10.23 11.28
N TYR A 109 -5.41 -8.90 11.39
CA TYR A 109 -4.18 -8.11 11.49
C TYR A 109 -4.09 -7.35 12.81
N HIS A 110 -5.00 -7.63 13.74
CA HIS A 110 -5.07 -7.08 15.09
C HIS A 110 -5.12 -8.22 16.11
N PHE A 111 -4.21 -8.17 17.09
CA PHE A 111 -4.09 -9.19 18.13
C PHE A 111 -3.99 -8.53 19.49
N LYS A 112 -4.58 -9.17 20.49
CA LYS A 112 -4.57 -8.67 21.87
C LYS A 112 -4.37 -9.81 22.86
N GLY A 113 -3.39 -9.67 23.73
CA GLY A 113 -3.06 -10.65 24.77
C GLY A 113 -2.58 -11.99 24.22
N GLN A 114 -1.97 -12.00 23.03
CA GLN A 114 -1.48 -13.20 22.36
C GLN A 114 0.03 -13.11 22.18
N ASN A 115 0.75 -14.14 22.64
CA ASN A 115 2.20 -14.22 22.47
C ASN A 115 2.63 -14.96 21.21
N LYS A 116 1.70 -15.66 20.55
CA LYS A 116 1.90 -16.31 19.27
C LYS A 116 0.69 -16.06 18.39
N PHE A 117 0.93 -15.65 17.16
CA PHE A 117 -0.09 -15.40 16.16
C PHE A 117 0.53 -15.46 14.77
N SER A 118 -0.28 -15.37 13.73
CA SER A 118 0.20 -15.36 12.36
C SER A 118 -0.42 -14.23 11.56
N ILE A 119 0.36 -13.65 10.65
CA ILE A 119 -0.05 -12.63 9.69
C ILE A 119 0.02 -13.23 8.30
N LEU A 120 -1.05 -13.10 7.51
CA LEU A 120 -1.02 -13.47 6.10
C LEU A 120 -0.50 -12.29 5.27
N ASN A 121 0.51 -12.52 4.44
CA ASN A 121 0.90 -11.58 3.40
C ASN A 121 0.52 -12.16 2.04
N ASP A 122 -0.66 -11.80 1.53
CA ASP A 122 -1.16 -12.23 0.23
C ASP A 122 -0.58 -11.44 -0.96
N SER A 123 0.60 -10.85 -0.75
CA SER A 123 1.35 -10.18 -1.81
C SER A 123 2.14 -11.19 -2.63
N ASP A 124 2.44 -10.84 -3.89
CA ASP A 124 3.37 -11.60 -4.73
C ASP A 124 4.83 -11.51 -4.23
N ILE A 125 5.13 -10.54 -3.37
CA ILE A 125 6.48 -10.26 -2.89
C ILE A 125 6.54 -10.05 -1.37
N THR A 126 7.76 -10.13 -0.83
CA THR A 126 8.06 -9.80 0.56
C THR A 126 7.79 -8.32 0.84
N ILE A 127 7.09 -8.03 1.94
CA ILE A 127 6.97 -6.68 2.48
C ILE A 127 8.24 -6.36 3.28
N ASP A 128 9.09 -5.50 2.72
CA ASP A 128 10.33 -5.05 3.33
C ASP A 128 10.36 -3.51 3.46
N PRO A 129 10.10 -2.97 4.66
CA PRO A 129 10.07 -1.53 4.88
C PRO A 129 11.45 -0.87 4.94
N VAL A 130 12.54 -1.65 4.97
CA VAL A 130 13.90 -1.11 5.10
C VAL A 130 14.60 -1.08 3.75
N GLU A 131 14.74 -2.23 3.09
CA GLU A 131 15.50 -2.34 1.84
C GLU A 131 14.68 -1.83 0.65
N GLN A 132 13.38 -2.14 0.63
CA GLN A 132 12.47 -1.76 -0.47
C GLN A 132 11.60 -0.54 -0.15
N ARG A 133 11.65 -0.04 1.10
CA ARG A 133 10.82 1.08 1.58
C ARG A 133 9.32 0.86 1.41
N HIS A 134 8.88 -0.39 1.51
CA HIS A 134 7.45 -0.71 1.50
C HIS A 134 6.75 -0.10 2.72
N ASP A 135 5.45 0.23 2.58
CA ASP A 135 4.68 0.75 3.70
C ASP A 135 4.24 -0.40 4.60
N LEU A 136 4.91 -0.54 5.75
CA LEU A 136 4.51 -1.42 6.84
C LEU A 136 4.54 -0.62 8.13
N LYS A 137 3.37 -0.51 8.76
CA LYS A 137 3.17 0.14 10.05
C LYS A 137 2.75 -0.91 11.06
N ILE A 138 3.41 -0.92 12.21
CA ILE A 138 3.04 -1.79 13.31
C ILE A 138 2.75 -0.90 14.53
N THR A 139 1.51 -0.91 14.97
CA THR A 139 1.04 -0.16 16.15
C THR A 139 0.99 -1.09 17.34
N ILE A 140 1.57 -0.69 18.46
CA ILE A 140 1.74 -1.55 19.64
C ILE A 140 1.34 -0.80 20.90
N LYS A 141 0.60 -1.46 21.79
CA LYS A 141 0.37 -1.05 23.18
C LYS A 141 0.73 -2.19 24.12
N HIS A 142 1.29 -1.83 25.26
CA HIS A 142 1.72 -2.76 26.31
C HIS A 142 1.85 -1.97 27.61
N ASN A 143 1.55 -2.60 28.76
CA ASN A 143 1.82 -2.04 30.07
C ASN A 143 2.86 -2.89 30.81
N GLY A 144 4.13 -2.53 30.67
CA GLY A 144 5.22 -3.33 31.22
C GLY A 144 6.57 -2.89 30.69
N GLY A 145 7.56 -3.76 30.85
CA GLY A 145 8.96 -3.48 30.56
C GLY A 145 9.37 -3.78 29.12
N LYS A 146 10.62 -4.20 28.99
CA LYS A 146 11.22 -4.62 27.72
C LYS A 146 10.46 -5.80 27.11
N PHE A 147 10.20 -5.73 25.82
CA PHE A 147 9.61 -6.82 25.04
C PHE A 147 10.18 -6.89 23.62
N THR A 148 9.98 -8.04 22.98
CA THR A 148 10.46 -8.31 21.62
C THR A 148 9.32 -8.90 20.80
N VAL A 149 9.16 -8.41 19.58
CA VAL A 149 8.30 -8.99 18.54
C VAL A 149 9.21 -9.61 17.50
N LYS A 150 9.03 -10.92 17.23
CA LYS A 150 9.84 -11.66 16.27
C LYS A 150 8.93 -12.31 15.22
N ASN A 151 9.21 -12.06 13.95
CA ASN A 151 8.72 -12.90 12.87
C ASN A 151 9.64 -14.12 12.74
N THR A 152 9.16 -15.31 13.09
CA THR A 152 9.95 -16.55 13.03
C THR A 152 10.10 -17.07 11.61
N THR A 153 9.18 -16.73 10.71
CA THR A 153 9.24 -17.08 9.27
C THR A 153 10.39 -16.35 8.57
N THR A 154 10.56 -15.04 8.81
CA THR A 154 11.64 -14.24 8.16
C THR A 154 12.89 -14.09 9.03
N ASN A 155 12.85 -14.57 10.29
CA ASN A 155 13.88 -14.36 11.30
C ASN A 155 14.20 -12.88 11.59
N THR A 156 13.28 -11.98 11.27
CA THR A 156 13.41 -10.55 11.61
C THR A 156 12.76 -10.28 12.97
N SER A 157 13.32 -9.35 13.72
CA SER A 157 12.83 -9.00 15.05
C SER A 157 13.03 -7.53 15.34
N TRP A 158 12.22 -7.04 16.28
CA TRP A 158 12.33 -5.70 16.83
C TRP A 158 12.08 -5.75 18.33
N THR A 159 12.92 -5.06 19.09
CA THR A 159 12.89 -5.02 20.56
C THR A 159 12.74 -3.59 21.04
N TYR A 160 11.82 -3.37 21.98
CA TYR A 160 11.71 -2.12 22.73
C TYR A 160 12.28 -2.32 24.14
N ASN A 161 13.22 -1.49 24.55
CA ASN A 161 14.03 -1.70 25.76
C ASN A 161 13.56 -0.91 26.99
N GLN A 162 12.52 -0.07 26.86
CA GLN A 162 11.97 0.73 27.96
C GLN A 162 10.62 0.22 28.40
N SER A 163 10.14 0.74 29.53
CA SER A 163 8.78 0.49 29.96
C SER A 163 7.75 1.35 29.21
N LEU A 164 6.57 0.79 29.02
CA LEU A 164 5.38 1.47 28.52
C LEU A 164 4.30 1.46 29.61
N SER A 165 3.54 2.55 29.68
CA SER A 165 2.26 2.56 30.38
C SER A 165 1.15 2.08 29.45
N GLY A 166 0.05 1.58 30.00
CA GLY A 166 -1.11 1.15 29.18
C GLY A 166 -1.74 2.23 28.30
N ASN A 167 -1.40 3.51 28.52
CA ASN A 167 -1.84 4.63 27.68
C ASN A 167 -0.85 4.97 26.55
N ASP A 168 0.38 4.47 26.62
CA ASP A 168 1.39 4.72 25.61
C ASP A 168 1.10 3.91 24.35
N THR A 169 1.33 4.51 23.19
CA THR A 169 1.25 3.84 21.90
C THR A 169 2.58 3.94 21.18
N LEU A 170 3.12 2.79 20.78
CA LEU A 170 4.27 2.71 19.90
C LEU A 170 3.82 2.55 18.44
N LEU A 171 4.55 3.18 17.53
CA LEU A 171 4.39 3.04 16.10
C LEU A 171 5.75 2.73 15.48
N LEU A 172 5.89 1.54 14.91
CA LEU A 172 7.06 1.11 14.16
C LEU A 172 6.82 1.32 12.66
N LYS A 173 7.77 2.00 12.00
CA LYS A 173 7.82 2.24 10.55
C LYS A 173 9.24 1.96 10.04
N GLY A 174 9.44 0.79 9.43
CA GLY A 174 10.79 0.31 9.11
C GLY A 174 11.61 0.13 10.39
N ARG A 175 12.72 0.85 10.52
CA ARG A 175 13.54 0.90 11.76
C ARG A 175 13.14 2.01 12.73
N ARG A 176 12.24 2.91 12.33
CA ARG A 176 11.87 4.07 13.12
C ARG A 176 10.72 3.73 14.04
N THR A 177 10.95 3.85 15.33
CA THR A 177 9.92 3.77 16.37
C THR A 177 9.54 5.17 16.83
N PHE A 178 8.25 5.37 17.02
CA PHE A 178 7.67 6.57 17.64
C PHE A 178 6.86 6.16 18.87
N LYS A 179 7.03 6.86 19.99
CA LYS A 179 6.19 6.74 21.19
C LYS A 179 5.30 7.96 21.28
N ASN A 180 3.99 7.75 21.27
CA ASN A 180 2.99 8.84 21.28
C ASN A 180 3.28 9.91 20.21
N ASN A 181 3.61 9.46 18.99
CA ASN A 181 4.02 10.27 17.83
C ASN A 181 5.37 11.00 17.93
N ASN A 182 6.11 10.88 19.04
CA ASN A 182 7.47 11.41 19.15
C ASN A 182 8.51 10.36 18.78
N PRO A 183 9.61 10.71 18.08
CA PRO A 183 10.67 9.76 17.76
C PRO A 183 11.27 9.12 19.01
N ASP A 184 11.37 7.78 19.02
CA ASP A 184 11.81 7.02 20.18
C ASP A 184 12.68 5.79 19.82
N SER A 185 13.34 5.85 18.67
CA SER A 185 14.14 4.72 18.15
C SER A 185 15.42 4.46 18.95
N ALA A 186 15.88 5.43 19.77
CA ALA A 186 17.02 5.24 20.66
C ALA A 186 16.75 4.21 21.76
N ASN A 187 15.47 3.94 22.05
CA ASN A 187 15.02 2.98 23.04
C ASN A 187 14.76 1.58 22.46
N THR A 188 15.25 1.29 21.25
CA THR A 188 15.08 -0.01 20.58
C THR A 188 16.42 -0.66 20.23
N ASP A 189 16.37 -1.88 19.70
CA ASP A 189 17.54 -2.55 19.11
C ASP A 189 17.81 -2.14 17.65
N TYR A 190 17.09 -1.14 17.12
CA TYR A 190 17.09 -0.77 15.69
C TYR A 190 16.77 -1.94 14.73
N GLY A 191 16.11 -2.98 15.26
CA GLY A 191 15.52 -4.07 14.50
C GLY A 191 14.37 -3.59 13.62
N TYR A 192 13.86 -4.50 12.80
CA TYR A 192 12.74 -4.26 11.90
C TYR A 192 12.04 -5.58 11.63
N ILE A 193 10.84 -5.50 11.04
CA ILE A 193 10.02 -6.65 10.68
C ILE A 193 9.84 -6.66 9.16
N THR A 194 9.98 -7.83 8.55
CA THR A 194 9.57 -8.11 7.17
C THR A 194 8.50 -9.19 7.15
N LEU A 195 7.70 -9.26 6.09
CA LEU A 195 6.68 -10.30 5.88
C LEU A 195 6.97 -11.02 4.57
N ALA A 196 7.32 -12.31 4.61
CA ALA A 196 7.44 -13.14 3.40
C ALA A 196 6.06 -13.36 2.76
N PRO A 197 5.93 -13.67 1.46
CA PRO A 197 4.65 -14.11 0.89
C PRO A 197 4.06 -15.30 1.67
N GLY A 198 2.75 -15.29 1.88
CA GLY A 198 2.02 -16.29 2.65
C GLY A 198 2.00 -16.06 4.16
N LYS A 199 1.80 -17.13 4.92
CA LYS A 199 1.65 -17.09 6.38
C LYS A 199 3.00 -16.81 7.07
N ASN A 200 3.01 -15.78 7.92
CA ASN A 200 4.15 -15.39 8.74
C ASN A 200 3.82 -15.61 10.21
N ASP A 201 4.60 -16.44 10.89
CA ASP A 201 4.40 -16.75 12.29
C ASP A 201 5.18 -15.77 13.17
N PHE A 202 4.53 -15.31 14.24
CA PHE A 202 5.08 -14.35 15.18
C PHE A 202 5.16 -14.95 16.58
N GLU A 203 6.23 -14.57 17.29
CA GLU A 203 6.39 -14.79 18.72
C GLU A 203 6.71 -13.46 19.41
N VAL A 204 6.00 -13.22 20.52
CA VAL A 204 6.20 -12.08 21.42
C VAL A 204 6.76 -12.60 22.74
N THR A 205 7.81 -11.94 23.23
CA THR A 205 8.41 -12.25 24.54
C THR A 205 8.46 -10.99 25.40
N GLY A 206 8.09 -11.11 26.67
CA GLY A 206 8.14 -10.00 27.65
C GLY A 206 6.91 -9.09 27.68
N ALA A 207 5.83 -9.42 26.95
CA ALA A 207 4.58 -8.66 26.92
C ALA A 207 3.36 -9.57 26.71
N ASP A 208 2.80 -10.12 27.79
CA ASP A 208 1.64 -11.02 27.74
C ASP A 208 0.31 -10.30 27.45
N ASP A 209 0.24 -8.98 27.67
CA ASP A 209 -0.90 -8.09 27.45
C ASP A 209 -0.81 -7.31 26.14
N LEU A 210 0.16 -7.62 25.27
CA LEU A 210 0.43 -6.88 24.04
C LEU A 210 -0.83 -6.75 23.18
N GLU A 211 -1.16 -5.52 22.79
CA GLU A 211 -2.10 -5.22 21.73
C GLU A 211 -1.32 -4.72 20.52
N ILE A 212 -1.41 -5.42 19.38
CA ILE A 212 -0.60 -5.18 18.20
C ILE A 212 -1.44 -5.20 16.92
N THR A 213 -1.22 -4.22 16.05
CA THR A 213 -1.89 -4.11 14.75
C THR A 213 -0.88 -3.94 13.63
N PHE A 214 -1.02 -4.71 12.55
CA PHE A 214 -0.22 -4.61 11.33
C PHE A 214 -1.03 -3.93 10.21
N SER A 215 -0.46 -2.89 9.62
CA SER A 215 -1.09 -2.11 8.56
C SER A 215 -0.13 -1.99 7.37
N PHE A 216 -0.49 -2.62 6.26
CA PHE A 216 0.22 -2.55 4.99
C PHE A 216 -0.75 -2.79 3.82
N PRO A 217 -0.46 -2.31 2.61
CA PRO A 217 -1.16 -2.74 1.42
C PRO A 217 -0.56 -4.06 0.89
N PHE A 218 -1.39 -4.95 0.34
CA PHE A 218 -0.88 -6.06 -0.47
C PHE A 218 -0.22 -5.52 -1.74
N MET A 219 0.86 -6.18 -2.16
CA MET A 219 1.70 -5.75 -3.28
C MET A 219 1.77 -6.83 -4.35
N TYR A 220 1.21 -6.54 -5.52
CA TYR A 220 1.15 -7.47 -6.64
C TYR A 220 2.10 -7.04 -7.76
N LEU A 221 2.73 -8.02 -8.39
CA LEU A 221 3.53 -7.83 -9.59
C LEU A 221 2.59 -7.51 -10.75
N GLY A 222 2.87 -6.39 -11.42
CA GLY A 222 2.19 -6.00 -12.65
C GLY A 222 2.81 -6.63 -13.86
#